data_AF-A0A2I0K468-F1
#
_entry.id   AF-A0A2I0K468-F1
#
_cell.length_a   1.000
_cell.length_b   1.000
_cell.length_c   1.000
_cell.angle_alpha   90.00
_cell.angle_beta   90.00
_cell.angle_gamma   90.00
#
_symmetry.space_group_name_H-M   'P 1'
#
loop_
_entity.id
_entity.type
_entity.pdbx_description
1 polymer ?
#
loop_
_entity_poly.entity_id
_entity_poly.type
_entity_poly.pdbx_seq_one_letter_code
_entity_poly.pdbx_strand_id
1 'polypeptide(L)' 'MAAAGLTVDHPIMTKTDFYTSHECLLLPYEQALTREDSTSGLYYDCSAHMLWVGERTRQLDGAHVEFLRGVANPLGIK' A
#
# COMPACT_ATOMS: atom_id res chain seq x y z
N MET A 1 15.03 0.91 -28.49
CA MET A 1 15.50 -0.19 -27.63
C MET A 1 16.10 -1.33 -28.45
N ALA A 2 15.39 -1.89 -29.44
CA ALA A 2 15.90 -3.02 -30.25
C ALA A 2 17.27 -2.75 -30.92
N ALA A 3 17.44 -1.58 -31.55
CA ALA A 3 18.73 -1.17 -32.15
C ALA A 3 19.85 -0.94 -31.11
N ALA A 4 19.52 -0.79 -29.83
CA ALA A 4 20.46 -0.67 -28.72
C ALA A 4 20.60 -2.00 -27.93
N GLY A 5 20.11 -3.13 -28.48
CA GLY A 5 20.29 -4.47 -27.90
C GLY A 5 19.18 -4.94 -26.95
N LEU A 6 18.15 -4.14 -26.68
CA LEU A 6 17.01 -4.55 -25.85
C LEU A 6 15.83 -4.94 -26.74
N THR A 7 15.57 -6.25 -26.83
CA THR A 7 14.52 -6.82 -27.68
C THR A 7 13.12 -6.70 -27.06
N VAL A 8 12.08 -6.82 -27.89
CA VAL A 8 10.68 -6.73 -27.44
C VAL A 8 10.27 -7.88 -26.52
N ASP A 9 10.95 -9.02 -26.62
CA ASP A 9 10.69 -10.20 -25.78
C ASP A 9 11.34 -10.08 -24.39
N HIS A 10 12.18 -9.07 -24.17
CA HIS A 10 12.81 -8.87 -22.87
C HIS A 10 11.73 -8.64 -21.80
N PRO A 11 11.78 -9.31 -20.63
CA PRO A 11 10.71 -9.24 -19.62
C PRO A 11 10.33 -7.82 -19.18
N ILE A 12 11.28 -6.88 -19.15
CA ILE A 12 11.02 -5.47 -18.83
C ILE A 12 10.09 -4.76 -19.84
N MET A 13 10.00 -5.29 -21.06
CA MET A 13 9.15 -4.76 -22.13
C MET A 13 7.78 -5.47 -22.16
N THR A 14 7.66 -6.64 -21.53
CA THR A 14 6.44 -7.49 -21.57
C THR A 14 5.75 -7.62 -20.22
N LYS A 15 6.35 -7.12 -19.14
CA LYS A 15 5.81 -7.10 -17.79
C LYS A 15 5.77 -5.68 -17.26
N THR A 16 4.81 -5.43 -16.38
CA THR A 16 4.72 -4.21 -15.59
C THR A 16 4.41 -4.60 -14.15
N ASP A 17 4.93 -3.80 -13.22
CA ASP A 17 4.44 -3.87 -11.86
C ASP A 17 3.05 -3.25 -11.78
N PHE A 18 2.19 -3.85 -10.98
CA PHE A 18 0.83 -3.39 -10.74
C PHE A 18 0.55 -3.44 -9.25
N TYR A 19 0.00 -2.35 -8.72
CA TYR A 19 -0.23 -2.18 -7.29
C TYR A 19 -1.70 -1.87 -7.03
N THR A 20 -2.15 -2.25 -5.84
CA THR A 20 -3.53 -2.08 -5.37
C THR A 20 -3.60 -1.03 -4.27
N SER A 21 -4.71 -0.31 -4.20
CA SER A 21 -5.01 0.62 -3.12
C SER A 21 -6.51 0.71 -2.86
N HIS A 22 -6.88 1.03 -1.63
CA HIS A 22 -8.25 1.35 -1.23
C HIS A 22 -8.28 2.29 -0.02
N GLU A 23 -9.48 2.79 0.31
CA GLU A 23 -9.70 3.59 1.50
C GLU A 23 -9.66 2.69 2.73
N CYS A 24 -8.74 2.96 3.66
CA CYS A 24 -8.72 2.35 4.98
C CYS A 24 -9.99 2.82 5.72
N LEU A 25 -11.08 2.06 5.60
CA LEU A 25 -12.40 2.48 6.09
C LEU A 25 -12.91 1.53 7.17
N LEU A 26 -12.91 0.23 6.89
CA LEU A 26 -13.43 -0.79 7.79
C LEU A 26 -12.29 -1.34 8.67
N LEU A 27 -11.96 -0.64 9.75
CA LEU A 27 -10.81 -0.96 10.60
C LEU A 27 -10.71 -2.42 11.07
N PRO A 28 -11.81 -3.14 11.40
CA PRO A 28 -11.69 -4.56 11.75
C PRO A 28 -11.16 -5.45 10.60
N TYR A 29 -11.45 -5.09 9.35
CA TYR A 29 -10.92 -5.78 8.17
C TYR A 29 -9.42 -5.50 7.98
N GLU A 30 -9.04 -4.22 8.06
CA GLU A 30 -7.65 -3.77 7.94
C GLU A 30 -6.78 -4.34 9.06
N GLN A 31 -7.26 -4.33 10.30
CA GLN A 31 -6.57 -4.92 11.44
C GLN A 31 -6.32 -6.43 11.27
N ALA A 32 -7.29 -7.17 10.72
CA ALA A 32 -7.15 -8.61 10.50
C ALA A 32 -6.11 -8.96 9.41
N LEU A 33 -5.85 -8.03 8.50
CA LEU A 33 -4.88 -8.18 7.41
C LEU A 33 -3.54 -7.50 7.69
N THR A 34 -3.40 -6.82 8.83
CA THR A 34 -2.13 -6.25 9.27
C THR A 34 -1.18 -7.33 9.78
N ARG A 35 0.07 -7.28 9.33
CA ARG A 35 1.12 -8.25 9.65
C ARG A 35 2.43 -7.55 9.99
N GLU A 36 3.21 -8.18 10.85
CA GLU A 36 4.60 -7.80 11.08
C GLU A 36 5.47 -8.39 9.97
N ASP A 37 6.27 -7.55 9.34
CA ASP A 37 7.24 -7.98 8.35
C ASP A 37 8.39 -8.75 9.01
N SER A 38 8.70 -9.92 8.46
CA SER A 38 9.67 -10.85 9.06
C SER A 38 11.13 -10.38 8.99
N THR A 39 11.42 -9.35 8.18
CA THR A 39 12.80 -8.84 7.98
C THR A 39 13.07 -7.55 8.73
N SER A 40 12.07 -6.69 8.88
CA SER A 40 12.19 -5.36 9.47
C SER A 40 11.51 -5.21 10.83
N GLY A 41 10.56 -6.10 11.18
CA GLY A 41 9.74 -5.97 12.39
C GLY A 41 8.72 -4.82 12.34
N LEU A 42 8.56 -4.17 11.17
CA LEU A 42 7.56 -3.13 10.97
C LEU A 42 6.21 -3.75 10.64
N TYR A 43 5.13 -3.08 11.02
CA TYR A 43 3.78 -3.51 10.68
C TYR A 43 3.37 -2.96 9.32
N TYR A 44 2.79 -3.81 8.49
CA TYR A 44 2.18 -3.46 7.22
C TYR A 44 0.75 -3.98 7.17
N ASP A 45 -0.18 -3.14 6.72
CA ASP A 45 -1.49 -3.62 6.32
C ASP A 45 -1.37 -4.31 4.96
N CYS A 46 -1.53 -5.63 4.94
CA CYS A 46 -1.39 -6.45 3.74
C CYS A 46 -2.70 -6.57 2.93
N SER A 47 -3.72 -5.76 3.23
CA SER A 47 -4.94 -5.66 2.44
C SER A 47 -4.69 -5.00 1.06
N ALA A 48 -3.72 -4.08 0.98
CA ALA A 48 -3.29 -3.42 -0.25
C ALA A 48 -1.85 -2.90 -0.14
N HIS A 49 -1.30 -2.45 -1.26
CA HIS A 49 0.06 -1.91 -1.28
C HIS A 49 0.11 -0.49 -0.70
N MET A 50 -0.92 0.32 -0.98
CA MET A 50 -1.05 1.70 -0.52
C MET A 50 -2.46 1.90 0.04
N LEU A 51 -2.58 2.68 1.12
CA LEU A 51 -3.87 2.98 1.76
C LEU A 51 -4.08 4.47 1.88
N TRP A 52 -5.34 4.92 1.85
CA TRP A 52 -5.67 6.32 2.14
C TRP A 52 -6.74 6.48 3.21
N VAL A 53 -6.71 7.63 3.90
CA VAL A 53 -7.82 8.11 4.74
C VAL A 53 -8.73 9.02 3.92
N GLY A 54 -10.04 8.78 4.00
CA GLY A 54 -11.04 9.63 3.35
C GLY A 54 -11.26 10.96 4.07
N GLU A 55 -11.86 11.91 3.36
CA GLU A 55 -12.17 13.26 3.87
C GLU A 55 -12.99 13.23 5.18
N ARG A 56 -13.86 12.22 5.34
CA ARG A 56 -14.78 12.11 6.49
C ARG A 56 -14.17 11.36 7.67
N THR A 57 -12.98 10.79 7.51
CA THR A 57 -12.32 9.92 8.49
C THR A 57 -10.92 10.40 8.87
N ARG A 58 -10.49 11.59 8.40
CA ARG A 58 -9.15 12.17 8.65
C ARG A 58 -9.04 13.05 9.90
N GLN A 59 -9.86 12.80 10.92
CA GLN A 59 -9.72 13.50 12.20
C GLN A 59 -8.35 13.17 12.81
N LEU A 60 -7.59 14.18 13.24
CA LEU A 60 -6.21 13.99 13.72
C LEU A 60 -6.12 13.08 14.95
N ASP A 61 -7.17 13.07 15.76
CA ASP A 61 -7.37 12.22 16.94
C ASP A 61 -8.30 11.02 16.65
N GLY A 62 -8.63 10.79 15.38
CA GLY A 62 -9.52 9.72 14.92
C GLY A 62 -8.81 8.37 14.77
N ALA A 63 -9.61 7.30 14.82
CA ALA A 63 -9.12 5.93 14.77
C ALA A 63 -8.38 5.58 13.47
N HIS A 64 -8.78 6.13 12.33
CA HIS A 64 -8.13 5.88 11.04
C HIS A 64 -6.74 6.49 10.95
N VAL A 65 -6.56 7.71 11.45
CA VAL A 65 -5.24 8.36 11.52
C VAL A 65 -4.34 7.60 12.49
N GLU A 66 -4.86 7.18 13.64
CA GLU A 66 -4.11 6.35 14.60
C GLU A 66 -3.73 4.99 14.01
N PHE A 67 -4.63 4.34 13.29
CA PHE A 67 -4.34 3.07 12.62
C PHE A 67 -3.20 3.24 11.60
N LEU A 68 -3.31 4.25 10.72
CA LEU A 68 -2.28 4.48 9.70
C LEU A 68 -0.96 4.99 10.27
N ARG A 69 -0.95 5.64 11.44
CA ARG A 69 0.28 5.98 12.18
C ARG A 69 1.13 4.75 12.50
N GLY A 70 0.48 3.59 12.67
CA GLY A 70 1.12 2.34 13.08
C GLY A 70 1.61 1.45 11.94
N VAL A 71 1.26 1.74 10.68
CA VAL A 71 1.64 0.90 9.52
C VAL A 71 2.65 1.59 8.61
N ALA A 72 3.50 0.80 7.96
CA ALA A 72 4.62 1.26 7.13
C ALA A 72 4.30 1.30 5.62
N ASN A 73 3.04 1.08 5.23
CA ASN A 73 2.58 1.26 3.86
C ASN A 73 2.79 2.72 3.39
N PRO A 74 2.95 2.98 2.08
CA PRO A 74 2.68 4.30 1.53
C PRO A 74 1.25 4.76 1.87
N LEU A 75 1.13 6.00 2.34
CA LEU A 75 -0.12 6.56 2.85
C LEU A 75 -0.60 7.75 2.01
N GLY A 76 -1.91 7.90 1.93
CA GLY A 76 -2.58 9.06 1.32
C GLY A 76 -3.61 9.66 2.26
N ILE A 77 -3.83 10.97 2.11
CA ILE A 77 -4.90 11.70 2.81
C ILE A 77 -5.66 12.48 1.75
N LYS A 78 -6.98 12.30 1.73
CA LYS A 78 -7.88 13.09 0.89
C LYS A 78 -8.04 14.51 1.45
#